data_AF-A0AAV6JSJ3-F1
#
_entry.id   AF-A0AAV6JSJ3-F1
#
_cell.length_a   1.000
_cell.length_b   1.000
_cell.length_c   1.000
_cell.angle_alpha   90.00
_cell.angle_beta   90.00
_cell.angle_gamma   90.00
#
_symmetry.space_group_name_H-M   'P 1'
#
loop_
_entity.id
_entity.type
_entity.pdbx_description
1 polymer ?
#
loop_
_entity_poly.entity_id
_entity_poly.type
_entity_poly.pdbx_seq_one_letter_code
_entity_poly.pdbx_strand_id
1 'polypeptide(L)'
;MLAKMKVVAAYLLAVLGGNTSPCADDLKDILGSVGAEADDERIELLLSEVKGKDITELIAAGREKLASVPAGGGGGVAMAAVSAGGGAAAAAPAAAESKKEEKVEEKEESDDHVEALEILLQGLCGVHKERLRIHELCLKSAPNLGVVSSEVRLLCDLEQPEPTWTVRHVGGAMRGAGAEQISVLVRTMVESKVSKNVLRLFYTLGYKLDHELLRVGFAFHFQRVAQITVTVSSVNKMLKLHATDEAVPVTPGIQLVEVTAPASSENYSEVVAAVSSFCEYLAPLLHLSKPGVSTGVVPTAAAAAASLMSDGGGTTL
;
A
#
# COMPACT_ATOMS: atom_id res chain seq x y z
N MET A 1 5.43 0.70 -9.98
CA MET A 1 4.38 1.71 -9.67
C MET A 1 4.93 3.06 -9.18
N LEU A 2 5.90 3.10 -8.26
CA LEU A 2 6.47 4.36 -7.71
C LEU A 2 7.16 5.28 -8.73
N ALA A 3 7.84 4.73 -9.75
CA ALA A 3 8.57 5.55 -10.71
C ALA A 3 7.64 6.35 -11.66
N LYS A 4 6.43 5.83 -11.95
CA LYS A 4 5.39 6.59 -12.69
C LYS A 4 4.88 7.80 -11.89
N MET A 5 4.92 7.77 -10.56
CA MET A 5 4.39 8.86 -9.72
C MET A 5 5.39 10.00 -9.52
N LYS A 6 6.70 9.73 -9.58
CA LYS A 6 7.74 10.76 -9.37
C LYS A 6 7.75 11.83 -10.47
N VAL A 7 7.63 11.42 -11.73
CA VAL A 7 7.59 12.34 -12.90
C VAL A 7 6.33 13.21 -12.88
N VAL A 8 5.17 12.61 -12.56
CA VAL A 8 3.90 13.34 -12.40
C VAL A 8 3.98 14.36 -11.27
N ALA A 9 4.57 13.97 -10.12
CA ALA A 9 4.73 14.86 -8.97
C ALA A 9 5.67 16.03 -9.30
N ALA A 10 6.80 15.78 -9.98
CA ALA A 10 7.72 16.83 -10.42
C ALA A 10 7.02 17.84 -11.35
N TYR A 11 6.19 17.35 -12.28
CA TYR A 11 5.43 18.20 -13.20
C TYR A 11 4.40 19.06 -12.46
N LEU A 12 3.64 18.49 -11.53
CA LEU A 12 2.67 19.24 -10.73
C LEU A 12 3.35 20.26 -9.80
N LEU A 13 4.52 19.94 -9.26
CA LEU A 13 5.32 20.88 -8.46
C LEU A 13 5.82 22.06 -9.30
N ALA A 14 6.27 21.82 -10.54
CA ALA A 14 6.67 22.88 -11.46
C ALA A 14 5.50 23.83 -11.79
N VAL A 15 4.31 23.26 -12.07
CA VAL A 15 3.08 24.03 -12.31
C VAL A 15 2.68 24.86 -11.09
N LEU A 16 2.72 24.26 -9.89
CA LEU A 16 2.44 24.98 -8.63
C LEU A 16 3.49 26.07 -8.32
N GLY A 17 4.74 25.85 -8.75
CA GLY A 17 5.83 26.83 -8.69
C GLY A 17 5.69 27.99 -9.66
N GLY A 18 4.63 28.04 -10.46
CA GLY A 18 4.33 29.12 -11.41
C GLY A 18 4.83 28.88 -12.83
N ASN A 19 5.49 27.74 -13.10
CA ASN A 19 5.84 27.34 -14.47
C ASN A 19 4.66 26.57 -15.10
N THR A 20 3.81 27.28 -15.83
CA THR A 20 2.58 26.73 -16.42
C THR A 20 2.82 25.79 -17.61
N SER A 21 4.06 25.69 -18.11
CA SER A 21 4.43 24.75 -19.16
C SER A 21 5.82 24.15 -18.88
N PRO A 22 5.96 23.26 -17.87
CA PRO A 22 7.22 22.63 -17.53
C PRO A 22 7.80 21.84 -18.70
N CYS A 23 9.12 21.95 -18.91
CA CYS A 23 9.86 21.18 -19.90
C CYS A 23 10.59 19.97 -19.27
N ALA A 24 11.22 19.15 -20.11
CA ALA A 24 11.95 17.97 -19.64
C ALA A 24 13.09 18.35 -18.68
N ASP A 25 13.80 19.44 -18.95
CA ASP A 25 14.91 19.91 -18.10
C ASP A 25 14.41 20.38 -16.72
N ASP A 26 13.27 21.08 -16.65
CA ASP A 26 12.65 21.47 -15.37
C ASP A 26 12.34 20.25 -14.48
N LEU A 27 11.86 19.16 -15.10
CA LEU A 27 11.55 17.91 -14.40
C LEU A 27 12.82 17.21 -13.93
N LYS A 28 13.87 17.20 -14.76
CA LYS A 28 15.19 16.64 -14.41
C LYS A 28 15.82 17.39 -13.25
N ASP A 29 15.73 18.72 -13.24
CA ASP A 29 16.25 19.55 -12.16
C ASP A 29 15.51 19.32 -10.85
N ILE A 30 14.18 19.24 -10.89
CA ILE A 30 13.36 18.93 -9.70
C ILE A 30 13.67 17.53 -9.17
N LEU A 31 13.72 16.52 -10.04
CA LEU A 31 14.04 15.14 -9.66
C LEU A 31 15.48 15.03 -9.12
N GLY A 32 16.43 15.71 -9.76
CA GLY A 32 17.82 15.78 -9.33
C GLY A 32 17.99 16.44 -7.98
N SER A 33 17.23 17.52 -7.68
CA SER A 33 17.27 18.22 -6.40
C SER A 33 16.90 17.34 -5.19
N VAL A 34 16.10 16.28 -5.42
CA VAL A 34 15.66 15.33 -4.41
C VAL A 34 16.37 13.98 -4.50
N GLY A 35 17.42 13.86 -5.34
CA GLY A 35 18.19 12.63 -5.53
C GLY A 35 17.41 11.51 -6.24
N ALA A 36 16.37 11.86 -7.00
CA ALA A 36 15.60 10.91 -7.79
C ALA A 36 16.17 10.82 -9.22
N GLU A 37 16.26 9.60 -9.74
CA GLU A 37 16.66 9.34 -11.11
C GLU A 37 15.60 9.85 -12.09
N ALA A 38 16.03 10.59 -13.11
CA ALA A 38 15.18 11.08 -14.18
C ALA A 38 15.13 10.07 -15.32
N ASP A 39 13.92 9.60 -15.62
CA ASP A 39 13.63 8.63 -16.66
C ASP A 39 13.13 9.39 -17.90
N ASP A 40 14.02 9.54 -18.88
CA ASP A 40 13.81 10.37 -20.07
C ASP A 40 12.59 9.91 -20.89
N GLU A 41 12.41 8.61 -21.06
CA GLU A 41 11.28 8.05 -21.81
C GLU A 41 9.94 8.38 -21.15
N ARG A 42 9.88 8.34 -19.81
CA ARG A 42 8.65 8.66 -19.07
C ARG A 42 8.38 10.15 -18.99
N ILE A 43 9.44 10.96 -18.94
CA ILE A 43 9.33 12.41 -19.02
C ILE A 43 8.73 12.80 -20.38
N GLU A 44 9.27 12.26 -21.46
CA GLU A 44 8.76 12.52 -22.81
C GLU A 44 7.32 12.01 -22.99
N LEU A 45 7.01 10.81 -22.49
CA LEU A 45 5.67 10.26 -22.51
C LEU A 45 4.67 11.17 -21.79
N LEU A 46 4.98 11.60 -20.57
CA LEU A 46 4.11 12.50 -19.81
C LEU A 46 3.94 13.84 -20.51
N LEU A 47 5.04 14.45 -20.99
CA LEU A 47 5.00 15.72 -21.71
C LEU A 47 4.16 15.62 -22.99
N SER A 48 4.22 14.49 -23.71
CA SER A 48 3.39 14.26 -24.89
C SER A 48 1.90 14.17 -24.56
N GLU A 49 1.55 13.55 -23.42
CA GLU A 49 0.18 13.35 -22.98
C GLU A 49 -0.46 14.61 -22.39
N VAL A 50 0.32 15.50 -21.78
CA VAL A 50 -0.19 16.76 -21.21
C VAL A 50 -0.07 17.95 -22.16
N LYS A 51 0.66 17.80 -23.28
CA LYS A 51 0.85 18.87 -24.26
C LYS A 51 -0.49 19.37 -24.79
N GLY A 52 -0.73 20.67 -24.60
CA GLY A 52 -1.95 21.33 -25.08
C GLY A 52 -3.23 20.98 -24.32
N LYS A 53 -3.13 20.25 -23.20
CA LYS A 53 -4.26 19.97 -22.31
C LYS A 53 -4.16 20.85 -21.06
N ASP A 54 -5.28 21.38 -20.59
CA ASP A 54 -5.31 22.10 -19.34
C ASP A 54 -5.18 21.12 -18.15
N ILE A 55 -4.19 21.35 -17.30
CA ILE A 55 -3.89 20.47 -16.17
C ILE A 55 -5.03 20.41 -15.15
N THR A 56 -5.74 21.53 -14.94
CA THR A 56 -6.86 21.57 -14.00
C THR A 56 -8.06 20.79 -14.53
N GLU A 57 -8.31 20.87 -15.84
CA GLU A 57 -9.31 20.05 -16.53
C GLU A 57 -8.94 18.56 -16.52
N LEU A 58 -7.67 18.21 -16.72
CA LEU A 58 -7.19 16.83 -16.63
C LEU A 58 -7.38 16.23 -15.23
N ILE A 59 -7.11 17.01 -14.18
CA ILE A 59 -7.32 16.57 -12.79
C ILE A 59 -8.82 16.40 -12.52
N ALA A 60 -9.67 17.31 -13.02
CA ALA A 60 -11.12 17.20 -12.89
C ALA A 60 -11.68 15.97 -13.63
N ALA A 61 -11.28 15.76 -14.88
CA ALA A 61 -11.67 14.60 -15.68
C ALA A 61 -11.12 13.29 -15.10
N GLY A 62 -9.91 13.32 -14.52
CA GLY A 62 -9.35 12.20 -13.78
C GLY A 62 -10.16 11.85 -12.53
N ARG A 63 -10.59 12.86 -11.75
CA ARG A 63 -11.49 12.68 -10.60
C ARG A 63 -12.85 12.13 -11.01
N GLU A 64 -13.41 12.60 -12.12
CA GLU A 64 -14.70 12.12 -12.64
C GLU A 64 -14.60 10.67 -13.16
N LYS A 65 -13.52 10.31 -13.86
CA LYS A 65 -13.24 8.93 -14.26
C LYS A 65 -12.98 7.99 -13.09
N LEU A 66 -12.40 8.50 -12.00
CA LEU A 66 -12.28 7.75 -10.74
C LEU A 66 -13.63 7.59 -10.03
N ALA A 67 -14.56 8.54 -10.20
CA ALA A 67 -15.92 8.47 -9.66
C ALA A 67 -16.85 7.55 -10.49
N SER A 68 -16.54 7.28 -11.76
CA SER A 68 -17.35 6.41 -12.65
C SER A 68 -16.96 4.92 -12.64
N VAL A 69 -15.93 4.54 -11.89
CA VAL A 69 -15.77 3.15 -11.40
C VAL A 69 -16.93 2.92 -10.42
N PRO A 70 -17.79 1.87 -10.56
CA PRO A 70 -19.12 1.85 -9.97
C PRO A 70 -19.08 2.06 -8.45
N ALA A 71 -19.29 3.31 -8.05
CA ALA A 71 -19.79 3.70 -6.76
C ALA A 71 -21.30 3.45 -6.84
N GLY A 72 -21.73 2.27 -6.39
CA GLY A 72 -23.14 1.98 -6.15
C GLY A 72 -23.69 2.93 -5.11
N GLY A 73 -24.20 4.07 -5.57
CA GLY A 73 -24.95 5.04 -4.79
C GLY A 73 -26.46 4.82 -4.94
N GLY A 74 -27.17 5.16 -3.86
CA GLY A 74 -28.63 5.30 -3.79
C GLY A 74 -29.29 4.25 -2.90
N GLY A 75 -30.09 4.56 -1.89
CA GLY A 75 -30.76 5.77 -1.38
C GLY A 75 -31.75 5.27 -0.30
N GLY A 76 -32.36 6.05 0.59
CA GLY A 76 -32.42 7.49 0.79
C GLY A 76 -33.38 7.79 1.96
N VAL A 77 -33.75 9.07 2.13
CA VAL A 77 -35.04 9.50 2.66
C VAL A 77 -35.42 10.84 2.04
N ALA A 78 -36.52 10.87 1.27
CA ALA A 78 -37.54 11.92 1.30
C ALA A 78 -38.71 11.53 0.38
N MET A 79 -39.94 11.62 0.91
CA MET A 79 -41.21 11.41 0.21
C MET A 79 -41.48 12.48 -0.88
N ALA A 80 -42.13 12.09 -1.99
CA ALA A 80 -43.53 12.41 -2.30
C ALA A 80 -43.91 12.16 -3.78
N ALA A 81 -44.98 11.37 -3.96
CA ALA A 81 -46.11 11.48 -4.91
C ALA A 81 -45.94 11.63 -6.46
N VAL A 82 -46.53 10.62 -7.14
CA VAL A 82 -47.42 10.58 -8.34
C VAL A 82 -46.93 10.67 -9.81
N SER A 83 -47.30 9.58 -10.51
CA SER A 83 -47.91 9.45 -11.86
C SER A 83 -47.07 9.06 -13.09
N ALA A 84 -47.34 7.80 -13.51
CA ALA A 84 -47.69 7.29 -14.84
C ALA A 84 -46.91 7.67 -16.13
N GLY A 85 -46.47 6.62 -16.86
CA GLY A 85 -46.60 6.55 -18.33
C GLY A 85 -45.38 6.13 -19.15
N GLY A 86 -45.30 4.83 -19.50
CA GLY A 86 -45.02 4.29 -20.84
C GLY A 86 -43.71 4.59 -21.61
N GLY A 87 -43.01 3.51 -22.01
CA GLY A 87 -42.67 3.28 -23.43
C GLY A 87 -41.21 3.40 -23.90
N ALA A 88 -40.62 2.23 -24.21
CA ALA A 88 -39.75 1.87 -25.35
C ALA A 88 -38.27 2.35 -25.49
N ALA A 89 -37.39 1.33 -25.44
CA ALA A 89 -36.29 0.95 -26.35
C ALA A 89 -35.16 1.91 -26.77
N ALA A 90 -33.90 1.51 -26.53
CA ALA A 90 -32.86 1.25 -27.57
C ALA A 90 -31.54 0.70 -26.95
N ALA A 91 -30.84 -0.12 -27.74
CA ALA A 91 -29.58 -0.86 -27.52
C ALA A 91 -28.33 0.05 -27.29
N ALA A 92 -27.13 -0.35 -26.87
CA ALA A 92 -26.37 -1.63 -26.76
C ALA A 92 -25.16 -1.41 -25.80
N PRO A 93 -24.51 -2.45 -25.22
CA PRO A 93 -23.14 -2.32 -24.70
C PRO A 93 -22.15 -3.19 -25.49
N ALA A 94 -21.03 -2.62 -25.93
CA ALA A 94 -19.91 -3.35 -26.52
C ALA A 94 -18.53 -2.87 -26.00
N ALA A 95 -18.50 -2.29 -24.79
CA ALA A 95 -17.26 -1.79 -24.17
C ALA A 95 -17.07 -2.30 -22.72
N ALA A 96 -17.88 -3.26 -22.27
CA ALA A 96 -17.89 -3.78 -20.91
C ALA A 96 -17.22 -5.17 -20.75
N GLU A 97 -16.94 -5.88 -21.84
CA GLU A 97 -16.35 -7.23 -21.78
C GLU A 97 -14.82 -7.19 -21.67
N SER A 98 -14.13 -6.32 -22.41
CA SER A 98 -12.66 -6.27 -22.41
C SER A 98 -12.03 -5.83 -21.08
N LYS A 99 -12.64 -4.88 -20.36
CA LYS A 99 -12.17 -4.48 -19.01
C LYS A 99 -12.47 -5.49 -17.91
N LYS A 100 -13.39 -6.43 -18.15
CA LYS A 100 -13.78 -7.44 -17.17
C LYS A 100 -12.93 -8.69 -17.31
N GLU A 101 -12.56 -9.08 -18.52
CA GLU A 101 -11.60 -10.17 -18.77
C GLU A 101 -10.21 -9.83 -18.23
N GLU A 102 -9.66 -8.65 -18.54
CA GLU A 102 -8.31 -8.24 -18.08
C GLU A 102 -8.20 -8.18 -16.54
N LYS A 103 -9.26 -7.71 -15.86
CA LYS A 103 -9.33 -7.68 -14.38
C LYS A 103 -9.57 -9.05 -13.74
N VAL A 104 -10.14 -10.00 -14.48
CA VAL A 104 -10.34 -11.38 -14.02
C VAL A 104 -9.04 -12.17 -14.18
N GLU A 105 -8.36 -12.05 -15.32
CA GLU A 105 -7.05 -12.68 -15.55
C GLU A 105 -5.99 -12.18 -14.56
N GLU A 106 -5.86 -10.87 -14.35
CA GLU A 106 -4.90 -10.29 -13.38
C GLU A 106 -5.20 -10.73 -11.92
N LYS A 107 -6.47 -11.05 -11.62
CA LYS A 107 -6.88 -11.55 -10.31
C LYS A 107 -6.61 -13.05 -10.16
N GLU A 108 -6.84 -13.85 -11.19
CA GLU A 108 -6.52 -15.29 -11.18
C GLU A 108 -5.01 -15.52 -11.06
N GLU A 109 -4.20 -14.77 -11.81
CA GLU A 109 -2.73 -14.87 -11.73
C GLU A 109 -2.19 -14.43 -10.36
N SER A 110 -2.78 -13.39 -9.75
CA SER A 110 -2.47 -12.99 -8.37
C SER A 110 -2.78 -14.11 -7.36
N ASP A 111 -3.92 -14.78 -7.50
CA ASP A 111 -4.34 -15.82 -6.54
C ASP A 111 -3.41 -17.05 -6.63
N ASP A 112 -2.97 -17.42 -7.85
CA ASP A 112 -1.98 -18.48 -8.08
C ASP A 112 -0.61 -18.17 -7.46
N HIS A 113 -0.13 -16.93 -7.57
CA HIS A 113 1.11 -16.50 -6.94
C HIS A 113 1.06 -16.53 -5.41
N VAL A 114 -0.09 -16.21 -4.83
CA VAL A 114 -0.31 -16.26 -3.39
C VAL A 114 -0.33 -17.70 -2.89
N GLU A 115 -0.96 -18.62 -3.62
CA GLU A 115 -0.95 -20.04 -3.31
C GLU A 115 0.48 -20.62 -3.39
N ALA A 116 1.22 -20.31 -4.45
CA ALA A 116 2.62 -20.73 -4.60
C ALA A 116 3.49 -20.23 -3.44
N LEU A 117 3.31 -18.97 -3.03
CA LEU A 117 4.00 -18.39 -1.89
C LEU A 117 3.60 -19.08 -0.57
N GLU A 118 2.32 -19.36 -0.37
CA GLU A 118 1.83 -20.08 0.80
C GLU A 118 2.48 -21.46 0.92
N ILE A 119 2.53 -22.22 -0.18
CA ILE A 119 3.16 -23.56 -0.22
C ILE A 119 4.65 -23.46 0.13
N LEU A 120 5.37 -22.48 -0.44
CA LEU A 120 6.77 -22.24 -0.13
C LEU A 120 6.97 -21.94 1.37
N LEU A 121 6.18 -21.00 1.93
CA LEU A 121 6.26 -20.62 3.34
C LEU A 121 5.94 -21.80 4.25
N GLN A 122 4.92 -22.58 3.92
CA GLN A 122 4.53 -23.79 4.65
C GLN A 122 5.66 -24.83 4.66
N GLY A 123 6.35 -25.03 3.53
CA GLY A 123 7.50 -25.92 3.42
C GLY A 123 8.73 -25.44 4.21
N LEU A 124 8.99 -24.13 4.22
CA LEU A 124 10.11 -23.54 4.97
C LEU A 124 9.88 -23.51 6.49
N CYS A 125 8.62 -23.34 6.91
CA CYS A 125 8.25 -23.13 8.31
C CYS A 125 8.02 -24.46 9.04
N GLY A 126 7.39 -25.43 8.37
CA GLY A 126 7.03 -26.72 8.95
C GLY A 126 5.89 -26.67 9.98
N VAL A 127 5.33 -25.49 10.28
CA VAL A 127 4.19 -25.28 11.19
C VAL A 127 3.01 -24.66 10.44
N HIS A 128 1.82 -24.72 11.04
CA HIS A 128 0.60 -24.24 10.39
C HIS A 128 0.58 -22.72 10.19
N LYS A 129 -0.02 -22.33 9.07
CA LYS A 129 -0.43 -20.97 8.74
C LYS A 129 -1.36 -20.41 9.81
N GLU A 130 -1.08 -19.20 10.29
CA GLU A 130 -1.98 -18.45 11.17
C GLU A 130 -2.83 -17.50 10.33
N ARG A 131 -4.16 -17.59 10.45
CA ARG A 131 -5.06 -16.64 9.80
C ARG A 131 -4.95 -15.29 10.51
N LEU A 132 -5.12 -14.23 9.74
CA LEU A 132 -5.01 -12.86 10.22
C LEU A 132 -6.24 -12.08 9.79
N ARG A 133 -6.96 -11.50 10.75
CA ARG A 133 -8.03 -10.52 10.53
C ARG A 133 -7.91 -9.44 11.59
N ILE A 134 -7.20 -8.36 11.27
CA ILE A 134 -6.88 -7.28 12.20
C ILE A 134 -7.57 -5.99 11.77
N HIS A 135 -8.42 -5.45 12.66
CA HIS A 135 -8.97 -4.11 12.52
C HIS A 135 -8.02 -3.10 13.15
N GLU A 136 -7.41 -2.27 12.31
CA GLU A 136 -6.42 -1.27 12.68
C GLU A 136 -7.07 0.13 12.69
N LEU A 137 -7.04 0.79 13.84
CA LEU A 137 -7.49 2.16 14.02
C LEU A 137 -6.28 3.07 14.21
N CYS A 138 -6.06 3.97 13.26
CA CYS A 138 -4.97 4.94 13.30
C CYS A 138 -5.45 6.22 13.96
N LEU A 139 -4.85 6.55 15.10
CA LEU A 139 -5.16 7.74 15.88
C LEU A 139 -4.06 8.78 15.76
N LYS A 140 -4.44 10.05 15.63
CA LYS A 140 -3.53 11.20 15.65
C LYS A 140 -3.78 12.06 16.88
N SER A 141 -2.73 12.54 17.50
CA SER A 141 -2.82 13.49 18.61
C SER A 141 -3.44 14.79 18.12
N ALA A 142 -4.42 15.34 18.84
CA ALA A 142 -4.92 16.67 18.53
C ALA A 142 -3.96 17.76 19.05
N PRO A 143 -4.11 19.02 18.59
CA PRO A 143 -3.18 20.11 18.90
C PRO A 143 -2.99 20.41 20.40
N ASN A 144 -3.92 19.95 21.25
CA ASN A 144 -3.87 20.13 22.70
C ASN A 144 -2.85 19.24 23.42
N LEU A 145 -2.26 18.22 22.77
CA LEU A 145 -1.25 17.35 23.39
C LEU A 145 0.19 17.83 23.19
N GLY A 146 0.41 18.84 22.34
CA GLY A 146 1.75 19.37 22.07
C GLY A 146 1.94 19.78 20.62
N VAL A 147 3.12 20.33 20.34
CA VAL A 147 3.51 20.84 19.01
C VAL A 147 3.85 19.71 18.04
N VAL A 148 4.30 18.57 18.55
CA VAL A 148 4.68 17.42 17.73
C VAL A 148 3.49 16.47 17.63
N SER A 149 3.01 16.23 16.40
CA SER A 149 1.97 15.24 16.15
C SER A 149 2.48 13.84 16.46
N SER A 150 1.76 13.10 17.29
CA SER A 150 2.00 11.68 17.57
C SER A 150 0.91 10.83 16.94
N GLU A 151 1.31 9.68 16.39
CA GLU A 151 0.40 8.68 15.82
C GLU A 151 0.46 7.40 16.64
N VAL A 152 -0.71 6.85 16.93
CA VAL A 152 -0.86 5.59 17.67
C VAL A 152 -1.83 4.69 16.92
N ARG A 153 -1.48 3.42 16.80
CA ARG A 153 -2.31 2.40 16.15
C ARG A 153 -2.93 1.50 17.21
N LEU A 154 -4.24 1.31 17.13
CA LEU A 154 -4.95 0.31 17.93
C LEU A 154 -5.27 -0.87 17.02
N LEU A 155 -4.91 -2.06 17.45
CA LEU A 155 -5.05 -3.29 16.69
C LEU A 155 -6.02 -4.19 17.43
N CYS A 156 -7.13 -4.50 16.79
CA CYS A 156 -8.12 -5.45 17.28
C CYS A 156 -8.01 -6.71 16.44
N ASP A 157 -7.51 -7.80 17.02
CA ASP A 157 -7.46 -9.11 16.39
C ASP A 157 -8.83 -9.77 16.49
N LEU A 158 -9.43 -10.07 15.34
CA LEU A 158 -10.78 -10.60 15.17
C LEU A 158 -10.81 -12.10 14.87
N GLU A 159 -9.66 -12.77 14.72
CA GLU A 159 -9.63 -14.23 14.53
C GLU A 159 -9.83 -14.99 15.85
N GLN A 160 -9.58 -14.33 16.98
CA GLN A 160 -9.78 -14.91 18.30
C GLN A 160 -11.27 -14.95 18.68
N PRO A 161 -11.74 -15.95 19.47
CA PRO A 161 -13.12 -16.01 19.94
C PRO A 161 -13.56 -14.75 20.71
N GLU A 162 -12.63 -14.17 21.47
CA GLU A 162 -12.77 -12.85 22.07
C GLU A 162 -11.72 -11.90 21.46
N PRO A 163 -12.14 -10.76 20.88
CA PRO A 163 -11.20 -9.86 20.23
C PRO A 163 -10.14 -9.34 21.19
N THR A 164 -8.86 -9.50 20.81
CA THR A 164 -7.74 -9.03 21.62
C THR A 164 -7.23 -7.69 21.12
N TRP A 165 -6.94 -6.77 22.04
CA TRP A 165 -6.53 -5.41 21.71
C TRP A 165 -5.05 -5.18 22.02
N THR A 166 -4.35 -4.57 21.08
CA THR A 166 -2.95 -4.16 21.23
C THR A 166 -2.82 -2.70 20.80
N VAL A 167 -2.17 -1.88 21.63
CA VAL A 167 -1.74 -0.54 21.22
C VAL A 167 -0.32 -0.61 20.70
N ARG A 168 -0.05 0.08 19.59
CA ARG A 168 1.25 0.17 18.93
C ARG A 168 1.60 1.64 18.68
N HIS A 169 2.72 2.08 19.22
CA HIS A 169 3.35 3.33 18.83
C HIS A 169 4.51 3.04 17.87
N VAL A 170 4.47 3.65 16.69
CA VAL A 170 5.47 3.45 15.64
C VAL A 170 6.36 4.68 15.56
N GLY A 171 7.60 4.55 16.01
CA GLY A 171 8.60 5.61 15.96
C GLY A 171 9.14 5.86 14.55
N GLY A 172 9.95 6.91 14.44
CA GLY A 172 10.71 7.20 13.22
C GLY A 172 11.61 6.04 12.82
N ALA A 173 11.81 5.87 11.52
CA ALA A 173 12.83 4.97 11.01
C ALA A 173 14.23 5.48 11.41
N MET A 174 15.17 4.55 11.58
CA MET A 174 16.59 4.85 11.78
C MET A 174 17.09 5.72 10.62
N ARG A 175 17.92 6.72 10.93
CA ARG A 175 18.48 7.68 9.95
C ARG A 175 20.00 7.73 10.06
N GLY A 176 20.64 8.29 9.03
CA GLY A 176 22.09 8.46 8.95
C GLY A 176 22.76 7.41 8.07
N ALA A 177 24.08 7.57 7.86
CA ALA A 177 24.85 6.73 6.92
C ALA A 177 24.72 5.22 7.20
N GLY A 178 24.66 4.82 8.46
CA GLY A 178 24.44 3.41 8.82
C GLY A 178 23.07 2.89 8.40
N ALA A 179 22.03 3.72 8.38
CA ALA A 179 20.70 3.31 7.96
C ALA A 179 20.57 3.15 6.44
N GLU A 180 21.35 3.88 5.65
CA GLU A 180 21.39 3.78 4.19
C GLU A 180 22.06 2.50 3.71
N GLN A 181 23.06 2.02 4.47
CA GLN A 181 23.79 0.78 4.19
C GLN A 181 23.01 -0.49 4.55
N ILE A 182 21.90 -0.35 5.29
CA ILE A 182 21.08 -1.48 5.72
C ILE A 182 19.93 -1.71 4.72
N SER A 183 19.85 -2.94 4.22
CA SER A 183 18.87 -3.47 3.26
C SER A 183 17.44 -3.56 3.80
N VAL A 184 17.26 -3.47 5.12
CA VAL A 184 15.96 -3.54 5.82
C VAL A 184 15.66 -2.23 6.53
N LEU A 185 14.38 -1.88 6.69
CA LEU A 185 14.00 -0.71 7.49
C LEU A 185 14.02 -1.07 8.99
N VAL A 186 14.87 -0.38 9.75
CA VAL A 186 14.90 -0.48 11.22
C VAL A 186 14.17 0.72 11.80
N ARG A 187 13.27 0.49 12.77
CA ARG A 187 12.56 1.56 13.47
C ARG A 187 12.19 1.17 14.89
N THR A 188 12.01 2.17 15.75
CA THR A 188 11.49 1.95 17.10
C THR A 188 10.01 1.61 17.05
N MET A 189 9.61 0.55 17.75
CA MET A 189 8.20 0.17 17.92
C MET A 189 7.97 -0.16 19.40
N VAL A 190 6.87 0.33 19.96
CA VAL A 190 6.44 0.00 21.32
C VAL A 190 5.04 -0.55 21.24
N GLU A 191 4.83 -1.73 21.82
CA GLU A 191 3.53 -2.41 21.83
C GLU A 191 3.12 -2.76 23.26
N SER A 192 1.81 -2.76 23.51
CA SER A 192 1.26 -3.21 24.77
C SER A 192 -0.14 -3.80 24.59
N LYS A 193 -0.44 -4.88 25.31
CA LYS A 193 -1.80 -5.45 25.37
C LYS A 193 -2.69 -4.53 26.19
N VAL A 194 -3.90 -4.30 25.70
CA VAL A 194 -4.86 -3.35 26.28
C VAL A 194 -6.27 -3.95 26.28
N SER A 195 -7.17 -3.31 27.01
CA SER A 195 -8.59 -3.69 27.01
C SER A 195 -9.33 -3.05 25.83
N LYS A 196 -10.54 -3.55 25.54
CA LYS A 196 -11.48 -2.97 24.56
C LYS A 196 -11.82 -1.48 24.79
N ASN A 197 -11.56 -0.95 25.98
CA ASN A 197 -11.81 0.46 26.30
C ASN A 197 -10.70 1.41 25.80
N VAL A 198 -9.66 0.88 25.15
CA VAL A 198 -8.49 1.66 24.73
C VAL A 198 -8.85 2.82 23.80
N LEU A 199 -9.78 2.65 22.85
CA LEU A 199 -10.19 3.74 21.95
C LEU A 199 -10.76 4.93 22.72
N ARG A 200 -11.64 4.64 23.69
CA ARG A 200 -12.23 5.65 24.57
C ARG A 200 -11.16 6.34 25.43
N LEU A 201 -10.18 5.60 25.93
CA LEU A 201 -9.07 6.15 26.68
C LEU A 201 -8.28 7.16 25.82
N PHE A 202 -7.91 6.80 24.60
CA PHE A 202 -7.16 7.70 23.71
C PHE A 202 -7.96 8.93 23.29
N TYR A 203 -9.27 8.81 23.06
CA TYR A 203 -10.12 9.98 22.86
C TYR A 203 -10.13 10.91 24.08
N THR A 204 -10.17 10.36 25.29
CA THR A 204 -10.10 11.15 26.53
C THR A 204 -8.74 11.85 26.67
N LEU A 205 -7.66 11.20 26.22
CA LEU A 205 -6.33 11.80 26.17
C LEU A 205 -6.21 12.90 25.10
N GLY A 206 -7.19 13.04 24.21
CA GLY A 206 -7.24 14.04 23.14
C GLY A 206 -6.71 13.55 21.79
N TYR A 207 -6.62 12.24 21.57
CA TYR A 207 -6.41 11.70 20.23
C TYR A 207 -7.72 11.70 19.43
N LYS A 208 -7.60 11.72 18.10
CA LYS A 208 -8.72 11.59 17.18
C LYS A 208 -8.44 10.47 16.20
N LEU A 209 -9.49 9.78 15.77
CA LEU A 209 -9.39 8.82 14.68
C LEU A 209 -9.07 9.54 13.39
N ASP A 210 -8.01 9.11 12.72
CA ASP A 210 -7.58 9.61 11.42
C ASP A 210 -8.16 8.74 10.31
N HIS A 211 -7.89 7.44 10.37
CA HIS A 211 -8.43 6.44 9.45
C HIS A 211 -8.46 5.07 10.12
N GLU A 212 -9.19 4.15 9.51
CA GLU A 212 -9.21 2.75 9.91
C GLU A 212 -9.11 1.84 8.69
N LEU A 213 -8.53 0.66 8.91
CA LEU A 213 -8.29 -0.35 7.89
C LEU A 213 -8.57 -1.74 8.46
N LEU A 214 -9.01 -2.66 7.62
CA LEU A 214 -9.09 -4.07 7.95
C LEU A 214 -8.04 -4.83 7.16
N ARG A 215 -7.07 -5.41 7.86
CA ARG A 215 -6.07 -6.32 7.28
C ARG A 215 -6.59 -7.74 7.34
N VAL A 216 -6.66 -8.42 6.19
CA VAL A 216 -7.12 -9.81 6.09
C VAL A 216 -6.08 -10.62 5.34
N GLY A 217 -5.70 -11.78 5.86
CA GLY A 217 -4.72 -12.65 5.22
C GLY A 217 -4.21 -13.73 6.16
N PHE A 218 -2.91 -13.94 6.13
CA PHE A 218 -2.25 -14.95 6.95
C PHE A 218 -0.82 -14.58 7.31
N ALA A 219 -0.27 -15.26 8.32
CA ALA A 219 1.11 -15.12 8.74
C ALA A 219 1.77 -16.48 9.00
N PHE A 220 3.09 -16.49 8.84
CA PHE A 220 3.97 -17.59 9.25
C PHE A 220 5.06 -17.05 10.18
N HIS A 221 5.33 -17.79 11.24
CA HIS A 221 6.30 -17.44 12.28
C HIS A 221 7.49 -18.40 12.24
N PHE A 222 8.66 -17.88 11.90
CA PHE A 222 9.90 -18.63 11.75
C PHE A 222 10.83 -18.35 12.93
N GLN A 223 11.17 -19.40 13.68
CA GLN A 223 12.22 -19.30 14.70
C GLN A 223 13.58 -19.60 14.08
N ARG A 224 14.41 -18.56 13.98
CA ARG A 224 15.81 -18.63 13.53
C ARG A 224 16.68 -17.90 14.56
N VAL A 225 17.67 -17.11 14.12
CA VAL A 225 18.43 -16.19 14.98
C VAL A 225 17.50 -15.15 15.65
N ALA A 226 16.39 -14.82 15.00
CA ALA A 226 15.30 -14.03 15.54
C ALA A 226 13.95 -14.66 15.15
N GLN A 227 12.87 -14.22 15.79
CA GLN A 227 11.50 -14.56 15.41
C GLN A 227 11.10 -13.74 14.19
N ILE A 228 11.22 -14.33 13.00
CA ILE A 228 10.84 -13.68 11.73
C ILE A 228 9.37 -13.99 11.45
N THR A 229 8.60 -12.95 11.19
CA THR A 229 7.18 -13.05 10.84
C THR A 229 7.00 -12.61 9.39
N VAL A 230 6.47 -13.51 8.56
CA VAL A 230 6.05 -13.20 7.20
C VAL A 230 4.53 -13.05 7.21
N THR A 231 4.02 -11.87 6.90
CA THR A 231 2.58 -11.60 6.79
C THR A 231 2.23 -11.35 5.34
N VAL A 232 1.23 -12.07 4.83
CA VAL A 232 0.64 -11.85 3.51
C VAL A 232 -0.79 -11.39 3.74
N SER A 233 -1.12 -10.16 3.33
CA SER A 233 -2.43 -9.58 3.66
C SER A 233 -2.96 -8.63 2.61
N SER A 234 -4.28 -8.64 2.40
CA SER A 234 -5.01 -7.58 1.74
C SER A 234 -5.36 -6.47 2.73
N VAL A 235 -5.23 -5.22 2.29
CA VAL A 235 -5.64 -4.03 3.05
C VAL A 235 -7.01 -3.59 2.55
N ASN A 236 -7.98 -3.55 3.45
CA ASN A 236 -9.37 -3.22 3.13
C ASN A 236 -9.75 -1.90 3.82
N LYS A 237 -10.48 -1.06 3.10
CA LYS A 237 -11.10 0.15 3.66
C LYS A 237 -12.50 -0.16 4.13
N MET A 238 -12.94 0.61 5.12
CA MET A 238 -14.27 0.49 5.72
C MET A 238 -15.24 1.41 4.97
N LEU A 239 -16.35 0.86 4.47
CA LEU A 239 -17.41 1.68 3.85
C LEU A 239 -18.23 2.45 4.88
N LYS A 240 -18.42 1.83 6.04
CA LYS A 240 -19.05 2.39 7.22
C LYS A 240 -18.11 2.21 8.41
N LEU A 241 -18.06 3.24 9.25
CA LEU A 241 -17.17 3.27 10.40
C LEU A 241 -17.36 2.02 11.28
N HIS A 242 -16.28 1.28 11.50
CA HIS A 242 -16.19 0.04 12.27
C HIS A 242 -17.01 -1.16 11.75
N ALA A 243 -17.67 -1.05 10.59
CA ALA A 243 -18.40 -2.17 9.95
C ALA A 243 -17.46 -3.12 9.19
N THR A 244 -16.80 -4.03 9.91
CA THR A 244 -15.71 -4.87 9.35
C THR A 244 -16.19 -5.93 8.36
N ASP A 245 -17.49 -6.23 8.35
CA ASP A 245 -18.09 -7.18 7.42
C ASP A 245 -18.42 -6.54 6.05
N GLU A 246 -18.42 -5.20 5.99
CA GLU A 246 -18.65 -4.43 4.77
C GLU A 246 -17.34 -3.87 4.18
N ALA A 247 -16.19 -4.33 4.68
CA ALA A 247 -14.89 -3.85 4.24
C ALA A 247 -14.60 -4.29 2.80
N VAL A 248 -14.01 -3.39 2.02
CA VAL A 248 -13.66 -3.64 0.62
C VAL A 248 -12.16 -3.46 0.38
N PRO A 249 -11.52 -4.31 -0.45
CA PRO A 249 -10.09 -4.22 -0.71
C PRO A 249 -9.75 -2.87 -1.35
N VAL A 250 -8.70 -2.22 -0.82
CA VAL A 250 -8.19 -0.96 -1.38
C VAL A 250 -7.50 -1.22 -2.72
N THR A 251 -6.79 -2.36 -2.81
CA THR A 251 -6.09 -2.83 -3.99
C THR A 251 -6.51 -4.26 -4.30
N PRO A 252 -7.64 -4.47 -5.00
CA PRO A 252 -8.08 -5.80 -5.42
C PRO A 252 -7.00 -6.47 -6.27
N GLY A 253 -6.72 -7.76 -6.04
CA GLY A 253 -5.68 -8.50 -6.78
C GLY A 253 -4.25 -8.17 -6.38
N ILE A 254 -4.03 -7.36 -5.34
CA ILE A 254 -2.68 -7.08 -4.82
C ILE A 254 -2.66 -7.40 -3.33
N GLN A 255 -1.71 -8.25 -2.95
CA GLN A 255 -1.45 -8.59 -1.56
C GLN A 255 -0.15 -7.94 -1.09
N LEU A 256 -0.17 -7.42 0.14
CA LEU A 256 0.99 -6.87 0.80
C LEU A 256 1.72 -8.01 1.53
N VAL A 257 2.97 -8.25 1.13
CA VAL A 257 3.89 -9.14 1.85
C VAL A 257 4.82 -8.31 2.72
N GLU A 258 4.77 -8.55 4.03
CA GLU A 258 5.65 -7.91 5.01
C GLU A 258 6.51 -8.97 5.71
N VAL A 259 7.81 -8.75 5.76
CA VAL A 259 8.75 -9.54 6.57
C VAL A 259 9.22 -8.67 7.73
N THR A 260 8.92 -9.09 8.96
CA THR A 260 9.23 -8.31 10.17
C THR A 260 9.91 -9.19 11.22
N ALA A 261 10.78 -8.60 12.04
CA ALA A 261 11.39 -9.28 13.17
C ALA A 261 11.63 -8.26 14.30
N PRO A 262 11.34 -8.61 15.56
CA PRO A 262 11.66 -7.76 16.70
C PRO A 262 13.17 -7.78 16.95
N ALA A 263 13.71 -6.64 17.35
CA ALA A 263 15.12 -6.47 17.72
C ALA A 263 15.26 -5.54 18.92
N SER A 264 16.33 -5.72 19.68
CA SER A 264 16.80 -4.75 20.68
C SER A 264 17.86 -3.82 20.08
N SER A 265 18.21 -2.76 20.80
CA SER A 265 19.31 -1.87 20.41
C SER A 265 20.67 -2.57 20.34
N GLU A 266 20.80 -3.72 20.99
CA GLU A 266 22.06 -4.46 21.11
C GLU A 266 22.26 -5.48 19.98
N ASN A 267 21.17 -6.00 19.40
CA ASN A 267 21.24 -7.11 18.44
C ASN A 267 20.62 -6.80 17.07
N TYR A 268 20.17 -5.56 16.81
CA TYR A 268 19.48 -5.24 15.56
C TYR A 268 20.31 -5.55 14.30
N SER A 269 21.64 -5.46 14.37
CA SER A 269 22.55 -5.81 13.26
C SER A 269 22.44 -7.29 12.88
N GLU A 270 22.41 -8.18 13.88
CA GLU A 270 22.25 -9.62 13.68
C GLU A 270 20.85 -9.94 13.14
N VAL A 271 19.81 -9.28 13.67
CA VAL A 271 18.42 -9.46 13.19
C VAL A 271 18.28 -8.99 11.74
N VAL A 272 18.90 -7.87 11.38
CA VAL A 272 18.93 -7.35 10.00
C VAL A 272 19.58 -8.37 9.05
N ALA A 273 20.71 -8.96 9.45
CA ALA A 273 21.38 -9.98 8.63
C ALA A 273 20.50 -11.24 8.49
N ALA A 274 19.84 -11.66 9.57
CA ALA A 274 18.94 -12.81 9.55
C ALA A 274 17.72 -12.58 8.65
N VAL A 275 17.09 -11.41 8.72
CA VAL A 275 15.97 -11.04 7.83
C VAL A 275 16.43 -10.97 6.37
N SER A 276 17.59 -10.36 6.10
CA SER A 276 18.13 -10.26 4.74
C SER A 276 18.42 -11.64 4.14
N SER A 277 19.08 -12.51 4.90
CA SER A 277 19.32 -13.90 4.48
C SER A 277 18.02 -14.69 4.31
N PHE A 278 17.00 -14.42 5.13
CA PHE A 278 15.70 -15.07 4.99
C PHE A 278 14.98 -14.66 3.70
N CYS A 279 15.07 -13.39 3.31
CA CYS A 279 14.49 -12.88 2.07
C CYS A 279 15.05 -13.56 0.80
N GLU A 280 16.28 -14.09 0.84
CA GLU A 280 16.86 -14.86 -0.28
C GLU A 280 16.04 -16.11 -0.62
N TYR A 281 15.45 -16.78 0.39
CA TYR A 281 14.60 -17.95 0.16
C TYR A 281 13.28 -17.59 -0.54
N LEU A 282 12.88 -16.31 -0.45
CA LEU A 282 11.65 -15.80 -1.06
C LEU A 282 11.90 -15.17 -2.43
N ALA A 283 13.15 -14.84 -2.75
CA ALA A 283 13.54 -14.19 -4.00
C ALA A 283 13.06 -14.87 -5.30
N PRO A 284 12.91 -16.22 -5.37
CA PRO A 284 12.38 -16.87 -6.57
C PRO A 284 10.92 -16.50 -6.90
N LEU A 285 10.12 -16.11 -5.91
CA LEU A 285 8.71 -15.78 -6.08
C LEU A 285 8.42 -14.30 -5.82
N LEU A 286 9.26 -13.61 -5.05
CA LEU A 286 8.98 -12.26 -4.56
C LEU A 286 10.18 -11.32 -4.69
N HIS A 287 9.90 -10.13 -5.18
CA HIS A 287 10.82 -9.01 -5.07
C HIS A 287 10.51 -8.18 -3.82
N LEU A 288 11.20 -8.50 -2.71
CA LEU A 288 11.11 -7.72 -1.47
C LEU A 288 12.05 -6.51 -1.53
N SER A 289 11.59 -5.35 -1.07
CA SER A 289 12.41 -4.15 -0.96
C SER A 289 12.17 -3.41 0.35
N LYS A 290 13.14 -2.58 0.75
CA LYS A 290 12.97 -1.66 1.87
C LYS A 290 11.87 -0.64 1.53
N PRO A 291 10.89 -0.37 2.42
CA PRO A 291 9.86 0.62 2.15
C PRO A 291 10.43 1.98 1.72
N GLY A 292 9.96 2.50 0.58
CA GLY A 292 10.45 3.75 -0.02
C GLY A 292 11.68 3.60 -0.94
N VAL A 293 12.31 2.43 -0.97
CA VAL A 293 13.46 2.11 -1.82
C VAL A 293 13.07 0.96 -2.75
N SER A 294 13.23 1.15 -4.06
CA SER A 294 12.86 0.13 -5.05
C SER A 294 13.97 -0.87 -5.36
N THR A 295 15.21 -0.62 -4.91
CA THR A 295 16.28 -1.61 -4.95
C THR A 295 15.95 -2.71 -3.94
N GLY A 296 15.87 -3.96 -4.40
CA GLY A 296 15.47 -5.10 -3.57
C GLY A 296 16.34 -5.25 -2.30
N VAL A 297 15.82 -5.96 -1.30
CA VAL A 297 16.54 -6.31 -0.05
C VAL A 297 17.74 -7.22 -0.34
N VAL A 298 17.73 -7.89 -1.49
CA VAL A 298 18.60 -8.99 -1.88
C VAL A 298 19.28 -8.67 -3.23
N PRO A 299 20.58 -8.99 -3.44
CA PRO A 299 21.27 -8.76 -4.71
C PRO A 299 20.60 -9.46 -5.91
N THR A 300 20.09 -10.68 -5.68
CA THR A 300 19.33 -11.46 -6.67
C THR A 300 18.02 -10.77 -7.06
N ALA A 301 17.37 -10.12 -6.10
CA ALA A 301 16.16 -9.34 -6.30
C ALA A 301 16.49 -8.03 -7.04
N ALA A 302 17.62 -7.39 -6.74
CA ALA A 302 18.10 -6.24 -7.51
C ALA A 302 18.40 -6.62 -8.99
N ALA A 303 18.97 -7.80 -9.26
CA ALA A 303 19.19 -8.30 -10.61
C ALA A 303 17.88 -8.69 -11.34
N ALA A 304 16.92 -9.30 -10.63
CA ALA A 304 15.60 -9.61 -11.16
C ALA A 304 14.77 -8.34 -11.43
N ALA A 305 14.81 -7.34 -10.55
CA ALA A 305 14.19 -6.03 -10.77
C ALA A 305 14.85 -5.28 -11.93
N ALA A 306 16.18 -5.31 -12.04
CA ALA A 306 16.89 -4.76 -13.20
C ALA A 306 16.47 -5.48 -14.51
N SER A 307 16.28 -6.80 -14.46
CA SER A 307 15.82 -7.58 -15.63
C SER A 307 14.37 -7.28 -15.99
N LEU A 308 13.45 -7.21 -15.02
CA LEU A 308 12.06 -6.79 -15.23
C LEU A 308 11.94 -5.34 -15.72
N MET A 309 12.87 -4.46 -15.34
CA MET A 309 12.95 -3.10 -15.86
C MET A 309 13.62 -3.00 -17.23
N SER A 310 14.39 -4.03 -17.65
CA SER A 310 15.03 -4.12 -18.96
C SER A 310 14.16 -4.81 -20.01
N ASP A 311 13.23 -5.68 -19.62
CA ASP A 311 12.39 -6.47 -20.54
C ASP A 311 11.20 -5.69 -21.13
N GLY A 312 11.12 -4.37 -20.87
CA GLY A 312 10.22 -3.46 -21.57
C GLY A 312 10.63 -3.16 -23.02
N GLY A 313 11.82 -3.61 -23.44
CA GLY A 313 12.28 -3.57 -24.82
C GLY A 313 11.77 -4.79 -25.59
N GLY A 314 10.59 -4.68 -26.18
CA GLY A 314 9.96 -5.75 -26.95
C GLY A 314 10.90 -6.41 -27.95
N THR A 315 11.09 -7.73 -27.81
CA THR A 315 11.63 -8.54 -28.89
C THR A 315 10.46 -8.97 -29.77
N THR A 316 10.28 -8.28 -30.89
CA THR A 316 9.46 -8.76 -32.00
C THR A 316 10.06 -10.05 -32.56
N LEU A 317 9.29 -11.14 -32.51
CA LEU A 317 9.34 -12.23 -33.49
C LEU A 317 7.96 -12.40 -34.10
#